data_AF-A0A916I5K7-F1
#
_entry.id   AF-A0A916I5K7-F1
#
_cell.length_a   1.000
_cell.length_b   1.000
_cell.length_c   1.000
_cell.angle_alpha   90.00
_cell.angle_beta   90.00
_cell.angle_gamma   90.00
#
_symmetry.space_group_name_H-M   'P 1'
#
loop_
_entity.id
_entity.type
_entity.pdbx_description
1 polymer ?
#
loop_
_entity_poly.entity_id
_entity_poly.type
_entity_poly.pdbx_seq_one_letter_code
_entity_poly.pdbx_strand_id
1 'polypeptide(L)' 'MAEKEKKVKNSENAVQRYFRETMGELRKVNWPTGPEARRLTGLVLLVMVIVGLFLWGVDAVSGALIDLVLGI' A
#
# COMPACT_ATOMS: atom_id res chain seq x y z
N MET A 1 7.24 2.96 -61.01
CA MET A 1 6.13 2.43 -60.19
C MET A 1 6.72 2.06 -58.84
N ALA A 2 6.37 2.82 -57.80
CA ALA A 2 6.97 2.67 -56.47
C ALA A 2 6.21 1.62 -55.67
N GLU A 3 6.81 0.44 -55.47
CA GLU A 3 6.30 -0.54 -54.51
C GLU A 3 6.88 -0.22 -53.13
N LYS A 4 6.05 0.40 -52.29
CA LYS A 4 6.32 0.61 -50.87
C LYS A 4 6.13 -0.71 -50.12
N GLU A 5 7.17 -1.52 -50.00
CA GLU A 5 7.19 -2.57 -48.98
C GLU A 5 7.84 -2.04 -47.69
N LYS A 6 7.10 -1.20 -46.94
CA LYS A 6 7.41 -0.96 -45.53
C LYS A 6 6.99 -2.19 -44.73
N LYS A 7 7.83 -3.23 -44.71
CA LYS A 7 7.81 -4.21 -43.62
C LYS A 7 8.28 -3.52 -42.35
N VAL A 8 7.34 -2.94 -41.61
CA VAL A 8 7.54 -2.55 -40.22
C VAL A 8 7.80 -3.87 -39.46
N LYS A 9 9.08 -4.22 -39.30
CA LYS A 9 9.53 -5.24 -38.35
C LYS A 9 9.12 -4.74 -36.97
N ASN A 10 7.94 -5.16 -36.52
CA ASN A 10 7.50 -5.02 -35.15
C ASN A 10 8.31 -6.03 -34.31
N SER A 11 9.55 -5.68 -33.99
CA SER A 11 10.22 -6.32 -32.86
C SER A 11 9.59 -5.72 -31.60
N GLU A 12 8.64 -6.43 -31.00
CA GLU A 12 8.21 -6.08 -29.64
C GLU A 12 9.46 -6.02 -28.77
N ASN A 13 9.78 -4.84 -28.24
CA ASN A 13 10.89 -4.69 -27.32
C ASN A 13 10.61 -5.56 -26.08
N ALA A 14 11.62 -6.26 -25.55
CA ALA A 14 11.45 -7.15 -24.39
C ALA A 14 10.77 -6.45 -23.20
N VAL A 15 11.04 -5.15 -23.05
CA VAL A 15 10.41 -4.27 -22.05
C VAL A 15 8.90 -4.10 -22.32
N GLN A 16 8.48 -3.85 -23.56
CA GLN A 16 7.06 -3.74 -23.91
C GLN A 16 6.31 -5.05 -23.67
N ARG A 17 6.94 -6.20 -23.97
CA ARG A 17 6.38 -7.52 -23.67
C ARG A 17 6.20 -7.73 -22.18
N TYR A 18 7.22 -7.38 -21.39
CA TYR A 18 7.20 -7.47 -19.92
C TYR A 18 6.10 -6.61 -19.29
N PHE A 19 5.93 -5.36 -19.74
CA PHE A 19 4.84 -4.50 -19.25
C PHE A 19 3.46 -5.04 -19.64
N ARG A 20 3.32 -5.60 -20.85
CA ARG A 20 2.05 -6.20 -21.30
C ARG A 20 1.70 -7.44 -20.47
N GLU A 21 2.68 -8.29 -20.20
CA GLU A 21 2.53 -9.48 -19.34
C GLU A 21 2.17 -9.06 -17.89
N THR A 22 2.88 -8.09 -17.32
CA THR A 22 2.64 -7.56 -15.96
C THR A 22 1.25 -6.95 -15.81
N MET A 23 0.78 -6.19 -16.81
CA MET A 23 -0.56 -5.60 -16.78
C MET A 23 -1.67 -6.66 -16.89
N GLY A 24 -1.39 -7.78 -17.58
CA GLY A 24 -2.28 -8.95 -17.62
C GLY A 24 -2.40 -9.65 -16.25
N GLU A 25 -1.29 -9.79 -15.53
CA GLU A 25 -1.27 -10.32 -14.15
C GLU A 25 -1.94 -9.36 -13.14
N LEU A 26 -1.68 -8.06 -13.24
CA LEU A 26 -2.29 -7.05 -12.35
C LEU A 26 -3.82 -7.01 -12.45
N ARG A 27 -4.40 -7.39 -13.59
CA ARG A 27 -5.85 -7.52 -13.76
C ARG A 27 -6.45 -8.72 -13.04
N LYS A 28 -5.62 -9.71 -12.66
CA LYS A 28 -6.05 -10.84 -11.82
C LYS A 28 -6.09 -10.49 -10.33
N VAL A 29 -5.49 -9.35 -9.95
CA VAL A 29 -5.51 -8.86 -8.58
C VAL A 29 -6.91 -8.34 -8.27
N ASN A 30 -7.52 -8.90 -7.24
CA ASN A 30 -8.80 -8.42 -6.73
C ASN A 30 -8.56 -7.13 -5.96
N TRP A 31 -8.62 -6.01 -6.66
CA TRP A 31 -8.62 -4.70 -6.02
C TRP A 31 -9.95 -4.50 -5.28
N PRO A 32 -9.89 -4.04 -4.01
CA PRO A 32 -11.08 -3.80 -3.24
C PRO A 32 -11.96 -2.75 -3.93
N THR A 33 -13.27 -2.91 -3.80
CA THR A 33 -14.20 -1.90 -4.31
C THR A 33 -14.02 -0.58 -3.54
N GLY A 34 -14.28 0.58 -4.16
CA GLY A 34 -14.10 1.89 -3.49
C GLY A 34 -14.78 2.02 -2.10
N PRO A 35 -15.99 1.45 -1.89
CA PRO A 35 -16.59 1.38 -0.55
C PRO A 35 -15.87 0.41 0.40
N GLU A 36 -15.40 -0.73 -0.07
CA GLU A 36 -14.68 -1.73 0.71
C GLU A 36 -13.32 -1.22 1.20
N ALA A 37 -12.57 -0.55 0.31
CA ALA A 37 -11.32 0.12 0.67
C ALA A 37 -11.53 1.13 1.81
N ARG A 38 -12.60 1.94 1.75
CA ARG A 38 -12.93 2.89 2.83
C ARG A 38 -13.29 2.22 4.15
N ARG A 39 -14.00 1.08 4.12
CA ARG A 39 -14.32 0.31 5.34
C ARG A 39 -13.06 -0.25 5.98
N LEU A 40 -12.18 -0.83 5.19
CA LEU A 40 -10.91 -1.39 5.66
C LEU A 40 -10.00 -0.29 6.23
N THR A 41 -9.86 0.85 5.54
CA THR A 41 -9.10 1.99 6.06
C THR A 41 -9.70 2.54 7.35
N GLY A 42 -11.03 2.64 7.44
CA GLY A 42 -11.71 3.07 8.66
C GLY A 42 -11.44 2.14 9.85
N LEU A 43 -11.44 0.82 9.62
CA LEU A 43 -11.09 -0.15 10.64
C LEU A 43 -9.63 -0.01 11.10
N VAL A 44 -8.70 0.16 10.17
CA VAL A 44 -7.27 0.36 10.51
C VAL A 44 -7.08 1.63 11.33
N LEU A 45 -7.72 2.74 10.95
CA LEU A 45 -7.67 3.99 11.71
C LEU A 45 -8.21 3.81 13.15
N LEU A 46 -9.32 3.09 13.31
CA LEU A 46 -9.87 2.78 14.62
C LEU A 46 -8.86 2.01 15.48
N VAL A 47 -8.25 0.96 14.93
CA VAL A 47 -7.25 0.15 15.63
C VAL A 47 -6.02 0.99 16.00
N MET A 48 -5.55 1.85 15.09
CA MET A 48 -4.42 2.76 15.36
C MET A 48 -4.71 3.71 16.53
N VAL A 49 -5.93 4.27 16.60
CA VAL A 49 -6.34 5.13 17.72
C VAL A 49 -6.36 4.36 19.04
N ILE A 50 -6.91 3.15 19.04
CA ILE A 50 -6.97 2.29 20.24
C ILE A 50 -5.56 1.98 20.75
N VAL A 51 -4.68 1.52 19.86
CA VAL A 51 -3.29 1.19 20.21
C VAL A 51 -2.54 2.44 20.67
N GLY A 52 -2.72 3.58 20.00
CA GLY A 52 -2.10 4.84 20.38
C GLY A 52 -2.51 5.30 21.78
N LEU A 53 -3.81 5.22 22.11
CA LEU A 53 -4.31 5.54 23.45
C LEU A 53 -3.80 4.56 24.50
N PHE A 54 -3.72 3.27 24.17
CA PHE A 54 -3.17 2.27 25.07
C PHE A 54 -1.71 2.55 25.40
N LEU A 55 -0.87 2.79 24.39
CA LEU A 55 0.54 3.14 24.59
C LEU A 55 0.69 4.43 25.39
N TRP A 56 -0.07 5.48 25.03
CA TRP A 56 -0.05 6.74 25.77
C TRP A 56 -0.40 6.55 27.25
N GLY A 57 -1.40 5.72 27.55
CA GLY A 57 -1.76 5.39 28.94
C GLY A 57 -0.66 4.64 29.67
N VAL A 58 -0.03 3.65 29.02
CA VAL A 58 1.08 2.89 29.60
C VAL A 58 2.30 3.78 29.85
N ASP A 59 2.63 4.67 28.90
CA ASP A 59 3.74 5.62 29.04
C ASP A 59 3.49 6.62 30.16
N ALA A 60 2.26 7.13 30.29
CA ALA A 60 1.87 8.04 31.37
C ALA A 60 1.98 7.38 32.76
N VAL A 61 1.50 6.14 32.89
CA VAL A 61 1.62 5.37 34.14
C VAL A 61 3.08 5.07 34.46
N SER A 62 3.86 4.67 33.44
CA SER A 62 5.28 4.37 33.61
C SER A 62 6.06 5.62 34.04
N GLY A 63 5.76 6.78 33.44
CA GLY A 63 6.33 8.07 33.85
C GLY A 63 6.01 8.41 35.29
N ALA A 64 4.73 8.33 35.68
CA ALA A 64 4.31 8.59 37.06
C ALA A 64 4.96 7.64 38.08
N LEU A 65 5.16 6.37 37.72
CA LEU A 65 5.89 5.41 38.56
C LEU A 65 7.37 5.77 38.69
N ILE A 66 8.01 6.21 37.60
CA ILE A 66 9.40 6.65 37.62
C ILE A 66 9.57 7.90 38.49
N ASP A 67 8.68 8.89 38.35
CA ASP A 67 8.70 10.11 39.17
C ASP A 67 8.57 9.76 40.65
N LEU A 68 7.62 8.87 41.00
CA LEU A 68 7.43 8.36 42.35
C LEU A 68 8.66 7.63 42.90
N VAL A 69 9.35 6.84 42.07
CA VAL A 69 10.57 6.08 42.47
C VAL A 69 11.78 7.02 42.63
N LEU A 70 11.91 8.03 41.78
CA LEU A 70 12.95 9.05 41.88
C LEU A 70 12.70 10.03 43.02
N GLY A 71 11.50 10.00 43.62
CA GLY A 71 11.12 10.82 44.77
C GLY A 71 10.93 12.29 44.42
N ILE A 72 10.64 12.60 43.14
CA ILE A 72 10.33 13.93 42.62
C ILE A 72 8.81 14.09 42.56
#